data_AF-A0AAE0RNG1-F1
#
_entry.id   AF-A0AAE0RNG1-F1
#
_cell.length_a   1.000
_cell.length_b   1.000
_cell.length_c   1.000
_cell.angle_alpha   90.00
_cell.angle_beta   90.00
_cell.angle_gamma   90.00
#
_symmetry.space_group_name_H-M   'P 1'
#
loop_
_entity.id
_entity.type
_entity.pdbx_description
1 polymer ?
#
loop_
_entity_poly.entity_id
_entity_poly.type
_entity_poly.pdbx_seq_one_letter_code
_entity_poly.pdbx_strand_id
1 'polypeptide(L)' 'MSHQTGITASEDLLRFFAESKDGSVRLIKIAIRDEKLELETEKGPIGTWDKDILYMNVDSVTFLRMSNEFLLFSLK' A
#
# COMPACT_ATOMS: atom_id res chain seq x y z
N MET A 1 -1.19 -10.89 15.54
CA MET A 1 -2.64 -10.74 15.36
C MET A 1 -3.26 -10.55 16.75
N SER A 2 -2.99 -9.43 17.41
CA SER A 2 -3.49 -9.22 18.77
C SER A 2 -4.80 -8.44 18.83
N HIS A 3 -5.08 -7.52 17.89
CA HIS A 3 -6.31 -6.71 17.86
C HIS A 3 -6.69 -6.27 16.43
N GLN A 4 -7.08 -7.21 15.56
CA GLN A 4 -7.55 -6.89 14.20
C GLN A 4 -9.00 -6.36 14.22
N THR A 5 -9.29 -5.28 13.48
CA THR A 5 -10.59 -4.58 13.46
C THR A 5 -11.69 -5.28 12.65
N GLY A 6 -11.38 -6.38 11.96
CA GLY A 6 -12.32 -7.07 11.06
C GLY A 6 -12.53 -6.38 9.70
N ILE A 7 -11.93 -5.21 9.47
CA ILE A 7 -11.93 -4.51 8.18
C ILE A 7 -11.27 -5.39 7.11
N THR A 8 -11.90 -5.48 5.94
CA THR A 8 -11.44 -6.29 4.81
C THR A 8 -11.10 -5.43 3.60
N ALA A 9 -10.27 -5.97 2.71
CA ALA A 9 -9.99 -5.33 1.43
C ALA A 9 -11.20 -5.41 0.49
N SER A 10 -11.42 -4.34 -0.28
CA SER A 10 -12.39 -4.36 -1.37
C SER A 10 -11.99 -5.37 -2.45
N GLU A 11 -12.97 -5.84 -3.23
CA GLU A 11 -12.71 -6.75 -4.34
C GLU A 11 -11.75 -6.13 -5.37
N ASP A 12 -11.88 -4.83 -5.63
CA ASP A 12 -10.99 -4.09 -6.52
C ASP A 12 -9.55 -4.05 -6.01
N LEU A 13 -9.36 -3.83 -4.70
CA LEU A 13 -8.03 -3.86 -4.10
C LEU A 13 -7.41 -5.26 -4.14
N LEU A 14 -8.21 -6.32 -3.90
CA LEU A 14 -7.77 -7.70 -4.03
C LEU A 14 -7.37 -8.05 -5.47
N ARG A 15 -8.15 -7.60 -6.45
CA ARG A 15 -7.83 -7.78 -7.87
C ARG A 15 -6.56 -7.04 -8.26
N PHE A 16 -6.40 -5.80 -7.80
CA PHE A 16 -5.18 -5.03 -8.02
C PHE A 16 -3.94 -5.74 -7.46
N PHE A 17 -4.03 -6.33 -6.26
CA PHE A 17 -2.93 -7.13 -5.70
C PHE A 17 -2.60 -8.38 -6.53
N ALA A 18 -3.57 -8.98 -7.21
CA ALA A 18 -3.31 -10.11 -8.10
C ALA A 18 -2.55 -9.66 -9.35
N GLU A 19 -2.88 -8.48 -9.90
CA GLU A 19 -2.34 -7.94 -11.16
C GLU A 19 -0.97 -7.26 -10.98
N SER A 20 -0.71 -6.63 -9.82
CA SER A 20 0.50 -5.84 -9.55
C SER A 20 1.80 -6.64 -9.35
N LYS A 21 1.76 -7.97 -9.54
CA LYS A 21 2.89 -8.89 -9.30
C LYS A 21 3.93 -8.90 -10.44
N ASP A 22 3.70 -8.16 -11.51
CA ASP A 22 4.57 -8.09 -12.68
C ASP A 22 5.70 -7.04 -12.55
N GLY A 23 5.75 -6.31 -11.43
CA GLY A 23 6.75 -5.26 -11.18
C GLY A 23 6.39 -3.90 -11.77
N SER A 24 5.20 -3.75 -12.35
CA SER A 24 4.70 -2.46 -12.87
C SER A 24 4.33 -1.46 -11.77
N VAL A 25 4.15 -1.93 -10.53
CA VAL A 25 3.74 -1.12 -9.37
C VAL A 25 4.87 -1.03 -8.35
N ARG A 26 5.22 0.19 -7.96
CA ARG A 26 6.26 0.50 -6.96
C ARG A 26 5.66 0.87 -5.61
N LEU A 27 4.57 1.61 -5.61
CA LEU A 27 3.93 2.14 -4.41
C LEU A 27 2.42 2.06 -4.56
N ILE A 28 1.75 1.75 -3.46
CA ILE A 28 0.30 1.90 -3.32
C ILE A 28 -0.02 2.69 -2.07
N LYS A 29 -1.10 3.47 -2.14
CA LYS A 29 -1.75 4.11 -1.01
C LYS A 29 -3.10 3.43 -0.83
N ILE A 30 -3.39 3.00 0.40
CA ILE A 30 -4.64 2.35 0.76
C ILE A 30 -5.35 3.25 1.76
N ALA A 31 -6.62 3.55 1.51
CA ALA A 31 -7.48 4.28 2.42
C ALA A 31 -8.46 3.34 3.10
N ILE A 32 -8.87 3.67 4.33
CA ILE A 32 -10.07 3.07 4.93
C ILE A 32 -11.26 3.94 4.53
N ARG A 33 -12.23 3.35 3.83
CA ARG A 33 -13.49 4.00 3.41
C ARG A 33 -14.63 3.04 3.68
N ASP A 34 -15.66 3.50 4.37
CA ASP A 34 -16.86 2.70 4.70
C ASP A 34 -16.51 1.30 5.26
N GLU A 35 -15.59 1.26 6.23
CA GLU A 35 -15.09 0.02 6.87
C GLU A 35 -14.45 -1.01 5.92
N LYS A 36 -13.93 -0.56 4.77
CA LYS A 36 -13.16 -1.35 3.82
C LYS A 36 -11.82 -0.71 3.51
N LEU A 37 -10.83 -1.53 3.17
CA LEU A 37 -9.58 -1.06 2.57
C LEU A 37 -9.78 -0.89 1.07
N GLU A 38 -9.55 0.31 0.58
CA GLU A 38 -9.67 0.67 -0.83
C GLU A 38 -8.36 1.24 -1.37
N LEU A 39 -8.06 0.96 -2.64
CA LEU A 39 -6.92 1.55 -3.33
C LEU A 39 -7.18 3.04 -3.54
N GLU A 40 -6.30 3.89 -3.01
CA GLU A 40 -6.39 5.35 -3.17
C GLU A 40 -5.48 5.85 -4.28
N THR A 41 -4.25 5.33 -4.39
CA THR A 41 -3.28 5.75 -5.40
C THR A 41 -2.29 4.62 -5.65
N GLU A 42 -1.83 4.48 -6.89
CA GLU A 42 -0.67 3.66 -7.24
C GLU A 42 0.38 4.52 -7.95
N LYS A 43 1.65 4.11 -7.87
CA LYS A 43 2.71 4.65 -8.70
C LYS A 43 3.58 3.50 -9.19
N GLY A 44 3.89 3.50 -10.49
CA GLY A 44 4.90 2.63 -11.07
C GLY A 44 6.34 3.05 -10.77
N PRO A 45 7.33 2.18 -11.03
CA PRO A 45 8.75 2.48 -10.79
C PRO A 45 9.23 3.59 -11.73
N ILE A 46 9.99 4.56 -11.19
CA ILE A 46 10.59 5.65 -11.98
C ILE A 46 12.07 5.35 -12.22
N GLY A 47 12.76 4.79 -11.23
CA GLY A 47 14.14 4.36 -11.33
C GLY A 47 14.47 3.31 -10.27
N THR A 48 15.59 3.52 -9.58
CA THR A 48 15.97 2.65 -8.46
C THR A 48 15.11 2.94 -7.24
N TRP A 49 14.92 1.93 -6.40
CA TRP A 49 14.14 2.04 -5.17
C TRP A 49 14.53 3.26 -4.31
N ASP A 50 15.84 3.51 -4.13
CA ASP A 50 16.37 4.61 -3.33
C ASP A 50 15.99 5.99 -3.89
N LYS A 51 15.78 6.09 -5.20
CA LYS A 51 15.33 7.32 -5.84
C LYS A 51 13.81 7.43 -5.75
N ASP A 52 13.11 6.35 -6.04
CA ASP A 52 11.64 6.30 -6.05
C ASP A 52 11.06 6.77 -4.71
N ILE A 53 11.63 6.33 -3.58
CA ILE A 53 11.17 6.72 -2.24
C ILE A 53 11.35 8.23 -1.93
N LEU A 54 12.29 8.91 -2.59
CA LEU A 54 12.57 10.33 -2.41
C LEU A 54 11.74 11.23 -3.35
N TYR A 55 11.46 10.75 -4.57
CA TYR A 55 10.78 11.53 -5.61
C TYR A 55 9.28 11.31 -5.67
N MET A 56 8.81 10.15 -5.22
CA MET A 56 7.39 9.93 -5.04
C MET A 56 6.98 10.76 -3.83
N ASN A 57 6.65 12.03 -4.05
CA ASN A 57 6.03 12.87 -3.04
C ASN A 57 4.78 12.12 -2.56
N VAL A 58 4.89 11.53 -1.38
CA VAL A 58 3.79 10.87 -0.69
C VAL A 58 3.40 11.83 0.42
N ASP A 59 2.66 12.88 0.02
CA ASP A 59 2.00 13.78 0.93
C ASP A 59 1.19 12.92 1.91
N SER A 60 1.62 12.89 3.16
CA SER A 60 1.06 12.03 4.21
C SER A 60 1.32 10.53 4.01
N VAL A 61 2.59 10.09 3.84
CA VAL A 61 2.94 8.81 4.48
C VAL A 61 2.76 9.07 5.96
N THR A 62 1.61 8.66 6.50
CA THR A 62 1.56 8.32 7.89
C THR A 62 2.54 7.15 8.05
N PHE A 63 3.82 7.46 8.30
CA PHE A 63 4.69 6.59 9.05
C PHE A 63 4.07 6.55 10.45
N LEU A 64 3.00 5.78 10.57
CA LEU A 64 2.47 5.39 11.85
C LEU A 64 3.53 4.45 12.41
N ARG A 65 4.51 5.01 13.11
CA ARG A 65 5.35 4.25 14.02
C ARG A 65 4.42 3.81 15.16
N MET A 66 3.63 2.78 14.90
CA MET A 66 3.01 1.99 15.94
C MET A 66 3.93 0.81 16.22
N SER A 67 4.40 0.80 17.46
CA SER A 67 4.79 -0.40 18.16
C SER A 67 3.79 -1.52 17.86
N ASN A 68 4.30 -2.64 17.33
CA ASN A 68 3.61 -3.90 17.10
C ASN A 68 2.55 -3.94 15.99
N GLU A 69 2.89 -4.71 14.94
CA GLU A 69 2.02 -5.31 13.92
C GLU A 69 1.49 -4.39 12.80
N PHE A 70 2.07 -4.47 11.59
CA PHE A 70 1.43 -4.82 10.29
C PHE A 70 2.22 -4.34 9.04
N LEU A 71 1.86 -4.93 7.90
CA LEU A 71 2.71 -5.30 6.76
C LEU A 71 2.99 -4.18 5.73
N LEU A 72 4.27 -4.02 5.39
CA LEU A 72 4.72 -3.40 4.15
C LEU A 72 4.76 -4.49 3.07
N PHE A 73 3.82 -4.49 2.12
CA PHE A 73 3.95 -5.34 0.94
C PHE A 73 4.83 -4.65 -0.09
N SER A 74 6.14 -4.93 -0.02
CA SER A 74 7.02 -4.76 -1.16
C SER A 74 6.76 -5.94 -2.10
N LEU A 75 6.12 -5.67 -3.25
CA LEU A 75 6.06 -6.62 -4.35
C LEU A 75 7.47 -6.68 -4.94
N LYS A 76 8.14 -7.81 -4.71
CA LYS A 76 9.45 -8.15 -5.26
C LYS A 76 9.31 -8.80 -6.61
#